data_AF-A0A4Z1NW18-F1
#
_entry.id   AF-A0A4Z1NW18-F1
#
_cell.length_a   1.000
_cell.length_b   1.000
_cell.length_c   1.000
_cell.angle_alpha   90.00
_cell.angle_beta   90.00
_cell.angle_gamma   90.00
#
_symmetry.space_group_name_H-M   'P 1'
#
loop_
_entity.id
_entity.type
_entity.pdbx_description
1 polymer ?
#
loop_
_entity_poly.entity_id
_entity_poly.type
_entity_poly.pdbx_seq_one_letter_code
_entity_poly.pdbx_strand_id
1 'polypeptide(L)'
;MSTLPSTVPKLSQSKSKAEFFRQLGWKENDEGYTRLYQIMMEEAAAGRARTVQNRENLTAQSQADPRTVEGPYSSSMITETARHREILSIYSASSPETRVWYDRAVTHDGGWDNWIIRWCLWHVFRYRDDRNRGHNRRPSTSDAYSRTQTQGQPYGQDSYATGLPYDPIYDQYRAANGSYRY
;
A
#
# COMPACT_ATOMS: atom_id res chain seq x y z
N MET A 1 -8.98 24.72 -24.49
CA MET A 1 -9.52 23.59 -23.72
C MET A 1 -8.68 22.37 -24.06
N SER A 2 -7.75 21.97 -23.18
CA SER A 2 -6.90 20.81 -23.43
C SER A 2 -7.70 19.54 -23.14
N THR A 3 -8.03 18.79 -24.19
CA THR A 3 -8.59 17.44 -24.13
C THR A 3 -7.63 16.56 -23.35
N LEU A 4 -8.04 16.09 -22.17
CA LEU A 4 -7.25 15.13 -21.41
C LEU A 4 -7.11 13.84 -22.24
N PRO A 5 -5.94 13.20 -22.28
CA PRO A 5 -5.75 11.96 -23.03
C PRO A 5 -6.74 10.90 -22.55
N SER A 6 -7.30 10.14 -23.49
CA SER A 6 -8.31 9.10 -23.25
C SER A 6 -7.82 7.97 -22.33
N THR A 7 -6.50 7.79 -22.24
CA THR A 7 -5.83 6.76 -21.42
C THR A 7 -4.60 7.34 -20.75
N VAL A 8 -4.37 7.02 -19.48
CA VAL A 8 -3.17 7.43 -18.74
C VAL A 8 -2.10 6.35 -18.87
N PRO A 9 -0.84 6.68 -19.25
CA PRO A 9 0.23 5.71 -19.36
C PRO A 9 0.49 4.99 -18.03
N LYS A 10 0.79 3.69 -18.12
CA LYS A 10 1.05 2.82 -16.97
C LYS A 10 2.28 3.28 -16.18
N LEU A 11 2.11 3.43 -14.87
CA LEU A 11 3.21 3.66 -13.94
C LEU A 11 3.70 2.35 -13.33
N SER A 12 5.01 2.20 -13.15
CA SER A 12 5.57 1.09 -12.38
C SER A 12 5.13 1.18 -10.91
N GLN A 13 4.79 0.04 -10.31
CA GLN A 13 4.41 -0.04 -8.89
C GLN A 13 5.50 0.44 -7.92
N SER A 14 6.77 0.37 -8.31
CA SER A 14 7.91 0.86 -7.50
C SER A 14 7.97 2.37 -7.37
N LYS A 15 7.12 3.11 -8.09
CA LYS A 15 7.14 4.56 -8.16
C LYS A 15 6.49 5.20 -6.92
N SER A 16 6.96 6.40 -6.60
CA SER A 16 6.50 7.16 -5.42
C SER A 16 5.10 7.76 -5.61
N LYS A 17 4.49 8.19 -4.50
CA LYS A 17 3.24 8.98 -4.53
C LYS A 17 3.39 10.23 -5.41
N ALA A 18 4.51 10.94 -5.30
CA ALA A 18 4.77 12.13 -6.12
C ALA A 18 4.76 11.82 -7.62
N GLU A 19 5.40 10.72 -8.02
CA GLU A 19 5.38 10.26 -9.40
C GLU A 19 3.99 9.80 -9.85
N PHE A 20 3.21 9.19 -8.96
CA PHE A 20 1.80 8.84 -9.21
C PHE A 20 0.93 10.07 -9.45
N PHE A 21 1.02 11.10 -8.61
CA PHE A 21 0.31 12.36 -8.81
C PHE A 21 0.72 13.02 -10.13
N ARG A 22 2.03 13.09 -10.40
CA ARG A 22 2.55 13.63 -11.66
C ARG A 22 2.02 12.86 -12.88
N GLN A 23 1.94 11.53 -12.79
CA GLN A 23 1.42 10.68 -13.88
C GLN A 23 -0.05 10.98 -14.19
N LEU A 24 -0.83 11.33 -13.18
CA LEU A 24 -2.25 11.68 -13.32
C LEU A 24 -2.47 13.17 -13.64
N GLY A 25 -1.41 13.98 -13.71
CA GLY A 25 -1.50 15.43 -13.85
C GLY A 25 -2.05 16.13 -12.61
N TRP A 26 -1.99 15.47 -11.45
CA TRP A 26 -2.47 15.99 -10.17
C TRP A 26 -1.38 16.80 -9.48
N LYS A 27 -1.80 17.81 -8.73
CA LYS A 27 -0.91 18.59 -7.86
C LYS A 27 -1.03 18.07 -6.43
N GLU A 28 0.09 17.87 -5.76
CA GLU A 28 0.11 17.34 -4.38
C GLU A 28 -0.46 18.32 -3.34
N ASN A 29 -0.40 19.62 -3.62
CA ASN A 29 -0.97 20.65 -2.76
C ASN A 29 -2.46 20.92 -3.03
N ASP A 30 -3.08 20.15 -3.92
CA ASP A 30 -4.51 20.21 -4.18
C ASP A 30 -5.23 19.24 -3.22
N GLU A 31 -6.07 19.80 -2.35
CA GLU A 31 -6.83 19.03 -1.36
C GLU A 31 -7.81 18.04 -2.03
N GLY A 32 -8.35 18.39 -3.20
CA GLY A 32 -9.26 17.53 -3.96
C GLY A 32 -8.57 16.26 -4.44
N TYR A 33 -7.38 16.40 -5.06
CA TYR A 33 -6.60 15.22 -5.50
C TYR A 33 -6.02 14.43 -4.32
N THR A 34 -5.70 15.10 -3.21
CA THR A 34 -5.26 14.42 -1.98
C THR A 34 -6.36 13.57 -1.39
N ARG A 35 -7.60 14.08 -1.32
CA ARG A 35 -8.77 13.32 -0.89
C ARG A 35 -9.07 12.17 -1.85
N LEU A 36 -9.01 12.41 -3.15
CA LEU A 36 -9.27 11.37 -4.14
C LEU A 36 -8.26 10.22 -4.02
N TYR A 37 -6.97 10.54 -3.82
CA TYR A 37 -5.94 9.55 -3.54
C TYR A 37 -6.24 8.74 -2.25
N GLN A 38 -6.74 9.39 -1.20
CA GLN A 38 -7.15 8.70 0.03
C GLN A 38 -8.23 7.67 -0.24
N ILE A 39 -9.27 8.03 -0.98
CA ILE A 39 -10.37 7.13 -1.35
C ILE A 39 -9.82 5.92 -2.13
N MET A 40 -8.93 6.14 -3.10
CA MET A 40 -8.30 5.03 -3.84
C MET A 40 -7.51 4.07 -2.94
N MET A 41 -6.83 4.61 -1.92
CA MET A 41 -6.08 3.81 -0.95
C MET A 41 -7.00 3.06 0.02
N GLU A 42 -8.13 3.65 0.41
CA GLU A 42 -9.16 3.01 1.23
C GLU A 42 -9.83 1.84 0.48
N GLU A 43 -10.20 2.04 -0.79
CA GLU A 43 -10.75 1.00 -1.66
C GLU A 43 -9.77 -0.19 -1.78
N ALA A 44 -8.48 0.10 -1.99
CA ALA A 44 -7.43 -0.91 -2.02
C ALA A 44 -7.20 -1.58 -0.65
N ALA A 45 -7.29 -0.84 0.45
CA ALA A 45 -7.16 -1.38 1.80
C ALA A 45 -8.30 -2.36 2.13
N ALA A 46 -9.54 -2.03 1.74
CA ALA A 46 -10.68 -2.92 1.87
C ALA A 46 -10.49 -4.20 1.02
N GLY A 47 -9.98 -4.06 -0.20
CA GLY A 47 -9.66 -5.22 -1.05
C GLY A 47 -8.59 -6.13 -0.47
N ARG A 48 -7.51 -5.54 0.06
CA ARG A 48 -6.49 -6.31 0.78
C ARG A 48 -7.10 -7.06 1.97
N ALA A 49 -7.92 -6.41 2.79
CA ALA A 49 -8.50 -7.01 3.99
C ALA A 49 -9.26 -8.31 3.66
N ARG A 50 -10.05 -8.32 2.58
CA ARG A 50 -10.71 -9.53 2.08
C ARG A 50 -9.71 -10.57 1.56
N THR A 51 -8.73 -10.11 0.78
CA THR A 51 -7.78 -11.00 0.11
C THR A 51 -6.91 -11.78 1.10
N VAL A 52 -6.42 -11.14 2.16
CA VAL A 52 -5.49 -11.77 3.12
C VAL A 52 -6.16 -12.70 4.13
N GLN A 53 -7.48 -12.79 4.15
CA GLN A 53 -8.20 -13.67 5.08
C GLN A 53 -8.48 -15.05 4.47
N ASN A 54 -8.64 -15.15 3.15
CA ASN A 54 -9.01 -16.40 2.50
C ASN A 54 -7.76 -17.24 2.13
N ARG A 55 -7.69 -18.48 2.65
CA ARG A 55 -6.60 -19.44 2.37
C ARG A 55 -6.51 -19.82 0.90
N GLU A 56 -7.63 -19.82 0.18
CA GLU A 56 -7.69 -20.11 -1.26
C GLU A 56 -6.89 -19.11 -2.09
N ASN A 57 -6.66 -17.91 -1.57
CA ASN A 57 -5.86 -16.88 -2.25
C ASN A 57 -4.36 -17.14 -2.20
N LEU A 58 -3.92 -18.11 -1.38
CA LEU A 58 -2.51 -18.39 -1.17
C LEU A 58 -1.87 -19.19 -2.31
N THR A 59 -0.55 -19.07 -2.44
CA THR A 59 0.23 -19.92 -3.35
C THR A 59 0.10 -21.38 -2.94
N ALA A 60 0.21 -22.31 -3.90
CA ALA A 60 0.16 -23.75 -3.62
C ALA A 60 1.17 -24.16 -2.53
N GLN A 61 2.37 -23.54 -2.54
CA GLN A 61 3.38 -23.76 -1.50
C GLN A 61 2.90 -23.33 -0.12
N SER A 62 2.35 -22.11 0.02
CA SER A 62 1.85 -21.61 1.30
C SER A 62 0.61 -22.38 1.78
N GLN A 63 -0.25 -22.83 0.87
CA GLN A 63 -1.41 -23.68 1.19
C GLN A 63 -1.00 -25.05 1.73
N ALA A 64 0.03 -25.66 1.15
CA ALA A 64 0.53 -26.97 1.53
C ALA A 64 1.40 -26.95 2.80
N ASP A 65 1.97 -25.80 3.19
CA ASP A 65 2.80 -25.69 4.39
C ASP A 65 1.94 -25.82 5.67
N PRO A 66 2.17 -26.84 6.51
CA PRO A 66 1.45 -27.04 7.76
C PRO A 66 1.67 -25.93 8.79
N ARG A 67 2.75 -25.15 8.65
CA ARG A 67 3.08 -24.02 9.54
C ARG A 67 2.30 -22.75 9.18
N THR A 68 1.61 -22.73 8.04
CA THR A 68 0.77 -21.61 7.64
C THR A 68 -0.50 -21.61 8.50
N VAL A 69 -0.45 -20.86 9.61
CA VAL A 69 -1.59 -20.59 10.49
C VAL A 69 -2.69 -19.82 9.78
N GLU A 70 -3.92 -19.87 10.31
CA GLU A 70 -5.03 -19.06 9.78
C GLU A 70 -4.74 -17.56 9.84
N GLY A 71 -5.31 -16.83 8.88
CA GLY A 71 -4.89 -15.47 8.51
C GLY A 71 -4.96 -14.40 9.61
N PRO A 72 -4.49 -13.17 9.33
CA PRO A 72 -4.20 -12.63 8.00
C PRO A 72 -2.85 -13.08 7.41
N TYR A 73 -2.87 -13.51 6.15
CA TYR A 73 -1.68 -13.98 5.44
C TYR A 73 -0.78 -12.83 4.95
N SER A 74 0.53 -13.09 4.89
CA SER A 74 1.50 -12.14 4.34
C SER A 74 1.29 -11.95 2.84
N SER A 75 1.57 -10.76 2.33
CA SER A 75 1.41 -10.42 0.90
C SER A 75 2.23 -11.32 -0.02
N SER A 76 3.38 -11.83 0.45
CA SER A 76 4.22 -12.77 -0.31
C SER A 76 3.59 -14.15 -0.49
N MET A 77 2.61 -14.50 0.36
CA MET A 77 1.88 -15.77 0.28
C MET A 77 0.71 -15.69 -0.71
N ILE A 78 0.27 -14.49 -1.10
CA ILE A 78 -0.89 -14.28 -1.97
C ILE A 78 -0.52 -14.51 -3.44
N THR A 79 -1.37 -15.23 -4.18
CA THR A 79 -1.19 -15.48 -5.62
C THR A 79 -1.46 -14.23 -6.46
N GLU A 80 -0.88 -14.20 -7.66
CA GLU A 80 -1.18 -13.14 -8.62
C GLU A 80 -2.64 -13.20 -9.09
N THR A 81 -3.20 -14.41 -9.26
CA THR A 81 -4.62 -14.59 -9.59
C THR A 81 -5.54 -13.97 -8.54
N ALA A 82 -5.23 -14.14 -7.25
CA ALA A 82 -6.00 -13.51 -6.18
C ALA A 82 -5.89 -11.99 -6.21
N ARG A 83 -4.69 -11.44 -6.45
CA ARG A 83 -4.52 -9.97 -6.62
C ARG A 83 -5.32 -9.46 -7.82
N HIS A 84 -5.26 -10.16 -8.95
CA HIS A 84 -5.97 -9.78 -10.15
C HIS A 84 -7.50 -9.83 -9.97
N ARG A 85 -8.02 -10.87 -9.31
CA ARG A 85 -9.44 -10.95 -8.93
C ARG A 85 -9.84 -9.77 -8.04
N GLU A 86 -8.97 -9.36 -7.11
CA GLU A 86 -9.24 -8.20 -6.26
C GLU A 86 -9.19 -6.88 -7.04
N ILE A 87 -8.32 -6.74 -8.04
CA ILE A 87 -8.32 -5.57 -8.93
C ILE A 87 -9.68 -5.41 -9.64
N LEU A 88 -10.22 -6.52 -10.17
CA LEU A 88 -11.56 -6.56 -10.79
C LEU A 88 -12.65 -6.18 -9.77
N SER A 89 -12.58 -6.75 -8.57
CA SER A 89 -13.51 -6.48 -7.47
C SER A 89 -13.53 -4.99 -7.09
N ILE A 90 -12.35 -4.39 -6.86
CA ILE A 90 -12.20 -2.97 -6.54
C ILE A 90 -12.76 -2.11 -7.69
N TYR A 91 -12.43 -2.43 -8.93
CA TYR A 91 -12.96 -1.69 -10.08
C TYR A 91 -14.49 -1.74 -10.13
N SER A 92 -15.08 -2.92 -9.92
CA SER A 92 -16.54 -3.09 -9.95
C SER A 92 -17.26 -2.33 -8.83
N ALA A 93 -16.63 -2.21 -7.66
CA ALA A 93 -17.20 -1.58 -6.46
C ALA A 93 -16.74 -0.13 -6.25
N SER A 94 -15.92 0.42 -7.15
CA SER A 94 -15.31 1.74 -6.98
C SER A 94 -16.37 2.85 -6.93
N SER A 95 -16.10 3.87 -6.12
CA SER A 95 -16.92 5.08 -6.07
C SER A 95 -16.97 5.80 -7.43
N PRO A 96 -18.01 6.60 -7.71
CA PRO A 96 -18.07 7.41 -8.92
C PRO A 96 -16.86 8.36 -9.09
N GLU A 97 -16.31 8.84 -7.97
CA GLU A 97 -15.17 9.77 -7.96
C GLU A 97 -13.88 9.09 -8.44
N THR A 98 -13.58 7.89 -7.95
CA THR A 98 -12.39 7.12 -8.35
C THR A 98 -12.57 6.43 -9.70
N ARG A 99 -13.80 6.05 -10.05
CA ARG A 99 -14.14 5.36 -11.30
C ARG A 99 -13.68 6.09 -12.54
N VAL A 100 -13.86 7.41 -12.58
CA VAL A 100 -13.45 8.26 -13.72
C VAL A 100 -11.95 8.14 -14.04
N TRP A 101 -11.12 7.89 -13.02
CA TRP A 101 -9.69 7.69 -13.18
C TRP A 101 -9.33 6.25 -13.49
N TYR A 102 -10.04 5.31 -12.88
CA TYR A 102 -9.86 3.89 -13.15
C TYR A 102 -10.20 3.55 -14.60
N ASP A 103 -11.25 4.12 -15.17
CA ASP A 103 -11.61 3.91 -16.58
C ASP A 103 -10.48 4.31 -17.55
N ARG A 104 -9.68 5.31 -17.18
CA ARG A 104 -8.53 5.78 -17.97
C ARG A 104 -7.26 4.97 -17.74
N ALA A 105 -7.23 4.11 -16.72
CA ALA A 105 -6.08 3.31 -16.33
C ALA A 105 -6.18 1.84 -16.75
N VAL A 106 -7.18 1.52 -17.58
CA VAL A 106 -7.36 0.17 -18.12
C VAL A 106 -6.22 -0.15 -19.09
N THR A 107 -5.59 -1.30 -18.88
CA THR A 107 -4.56 -1.86 -19.78
C THR A 107 -5.00 -3.23 -20.27
N HIS A 108 -4.58 -3.61 -21.47
CA HIS A 108 -4.92 -4.91 -22.08
C HIS A 108 -3.67 -5.79 -22.32
N ASP A 109 -2.52 -5.40 -21.76
CA ASP A 109 -1.24 -6.10 -21.91
C ASP A 109 -1.27 -7.44 -21.17
N GLY A 110 -1.66 -8.51 -21.87
CA GLY A 110 -1.79 -9.85 -21.29
C GLY A 110 -3.13 -10.13 -20.61
N GLY A 111 -4.14 -9.30 -20.86
CA GLY A 111 -5.48 -9.40 -20.27
C GLY A 111 -5.97 -8.04 -19.78
N TRP A 112 -7.26 -7.95 -19.45
CA TRP A 112 -7.81 -6.74 -18.82
C TRP A 112 -7.15 -6.51 -17.47
N ASP A 113 -6.71 -5.29 -17.19
CA ASP A 113 -6.12 -4.92 -15.91
C ASP A 113 -6.31 -3.42 -15.64
N ASN A 114 -6.08 -2.98 -14.40
CA ASN A 114 -6.14 -1.58 -14.02
C ASN A 114 -4.87 -1.17 -13.25
N TRP A 115 -4.00 -0.38 -13.89
CA TRP A 115 -2.70 -0.10 -13.31
C TRP A 115 -2.76 0.81 -12.08
N ILE A 116 -3.75 1.69 -11.97
CA ILE A 116 -3.93 2.54 -10.78
C ILE A 116 -4.32 1.67 -9.59
N ILE A 117 -5.36 0.83 -9.74
CA ILE A 117 -5.82 -0.06 -8.66
C ILE A 117 -4.68 -0.99 -8.25
N ARG A 118 -3.96 -1.57 -9.22
CA ARG A 118 -2.79 -2.39 -8.98
C ARG A 118 -1.72 -1.65 -8.17
N TRP A 119 -1.44 -0.40 -8.53
CA TRP A 119 -0.47 0.44 -7.82
C TRP A 119 -0.90 0.65 -6.37
N CYS A 120 -2.15 1.06 -6.13
CA CYS A 120 -2.69 1.26 -4.78
C CYS A 120 -2.62 -0.04 -3.95
N LEU A 121 -3.10 -1.14 -4.53
CA LEU A 121 -3.13 -2.45 -3.88
C LEU A 121 -1.73 -2.94 -3.51
N TRP A 122 -0.74 -2.77 -4.39
CA TRP A 122 0.66 -3.09 -4.11
C TRP A 122 1.21 -2.32 -2.91
N HIS A 123 0.95 -1.01 -2.84
CA HIS A 123 1.41 -0.16 -1.72
C HIS A 123 0.76 -0.55 -0.39
N VAL A 124 -0.55 -0.84 -0.39
CA VAL A 124 -1.25 -1.32 0.82
C VAL A 124 -0.68 -2.67 1.29
N PHE A 125 -0.40 -3.60 0.37
CA PHE A 125 0.21 -4.88 0.71
C PHE A 125 1.58 -4.71 1.38
N ARG A 126 2.48 -3.95 0.75
CA ARG A 126 3.84 -3.72 1.28
C ARG A 126 3.85 -3.04 2.65
N TYR A 127 3.03 -2.02 2.82
CA TYR A 127 3.01 -1.25 4.05
C TYR A 127 2.68 -2.11 5.28
N ARG A 128 1.72 -3.03 5.14
CA ARG A 128 1.30 -3.92 6.22
C ARG A 128 2.30 -5.04 6.49
N ASP A 129 2.98 -5.55 5.47
CA ASP A 129 4.03 -6.55 5.65
C ASP A 129 5.23 -5.99 6.43
N ASP A 130 5.64 -4.75 6.13
CA ASP A 130 6.76 -4.10 6.81
C ASP A 130 6.45 -3.83 8.31
N ARG A 131 5.19 -3.52 8.65
CA ARG A 131 4.74 -3.40 10.05
C ARG A 131 4.77 -4.72 10.81
N ASN A 132 4.30 -5.80 10.20
CA ASN A 132 4.33 -7.13 10.84
C ASN A 132 5.76 -7.60 11.09
N ARG A 133 6.71 -7.22 10.22
CA ARG A 133 8.14 -7.50 10.43
C ARG A 133 8.76 -6.67 11.55
N GLY A 134 8.32 -5.43 11.74
CA GLY A 134 8.79 -4.55 12.82
C GLY A 134 8.33 -4.98 14.22
N HIS A 135 7.13 -5.54 14.36
CA HIS A 135 6.63 -6.04 15.65
C HIS A 135 7.35 -7.29 16.14
N ASN A 136 7.77 -8.18 15.23
CA ASN A 136 8.58 -9.37 15.58
C ASN A 136 10.06 -9.05 15.88
N ARG A 137 10.49 -7.79 15.73
CA ARG A 137 11.86 -7.34 16.04
C ARG A 137 11.96 -6.50 17.31
N ARG A 138 10.97 -6.55 18.20
CA ARG A 138 11.19 -6.09 19.58
C ARG A 138 12.02 -7.15 20.32
N PRO A 139 13.24 -6.82 20.79
CA PRO A 139 13.94 -7.71 21.71
C PRO A 139 13.07 -7.83 22.96
N SER A 140 12.73 -9.05 23.33
CA SER A 140 12.25 -9.34 24.68
C SER A 140 13.32 -8.84 25.65
N THR A 141 13.01 -7.78 26.39
CA THR A 141 13.86 -7.28 27.46
C THR A 141 13.88 -8.29 28.60
N SER A 142 14.79 -9.24 28.53
CA SER A 142 15.39 -9.91 29.67
C SER A 142 16.85 -10.12 29.28
N ASP A 143 17.70 -9.22 29.79
CA ASP A 143 19.14 -9.37 30.08
C ASP A 143 19.86 -8.05 29.86
N ALA A 144 19.72 -7.20 30.87
CA ALA A 144 20.72 -6.18 31.15
C ALA A 144 21.98 -6.89 31.64
N TYR A 145 23.10 -6.76 30.94
CA TYR A 145 24.42 -6.37 31.46
C TYR A 145 25.46 -6.40 30.32
N SER A 146 26.32 -5.36 30.31
CA SER A 146 27.65 -5.29 29.68
C SER A 146 27.79 -4.71 28.25
N ARG A 147 28.00 -3.38 28.24
CA ARG A 147 29.04 -2.59 27.52
C ARG A 147 30.13 -3.46 26.82
N THR A 148 30.54 -3.21 25.58
CA THR A 148 31.51 -2.15 25.18
C THR A 148 31.52 -1.91 23.66
N GLN A 149 31.85 -0.67 23.29
CA GLN A 149 31.99 -0.09 21.95
C GLN A 149 33.06 -0.77 21.07
N THR A 150 32.82 -0.84 19.76
CA THR A 150 33.90 -0.67 18.76
C THR A 150 33.35 -0.03 17.49
N GLN A 151 34.08 0.96 16.99
CA GLN A 151 33.73 1.94 15.95
C GLN A 151 33.82 1.39 14.52
N GLY A 152 33.03 1.99 13.62
CA GLY A 152 33.15 1.84 12.16
C GLY A 152 32.25 2.81 11.38
N GLN A 153 32.59 4.11 11.41
CA GLN A 153 32.72 5.12 10.32
C GLN A 153 31.77 5.12 9.07
N PRO A 154 31.62 6.27 8.35
CA PRO A 154 30.36 6.97 8.21
C PRO A 154 29.87 7.11 6.76
N TYR A 155 28.56 7.18 6.55
CA TYR A 155 27.99 7.76 5.33
C TYR A 155 26.68 8.47 5.64
N GLY A 156 26.57 9.71 5.16
CA GLY A 156 25.31 10.38 4.86
C GLY A 156 24.44 10.75 6.07
N GLN A 157 24.84 11.81 6.74
CA GLN A 157 24.01 12.54 7.69
C GLN A 157 22.96 13.35 6.93
N ASP A 158 21.98 12.69 6.31
CA ASP A 158 20.73 13.33 5.92
C ASP A 158 19.76 13.16 7.07
N SER A 159 19.55 14.25 7.79
CA SER A 159 18.62 14.39 8.90
C SER A 159 17.18 14.13 8.44
N TYR A 160 16.76 12.87 8.43
CA TYR A 160 15.36 12.45 8.30
C TYR A 160 14.58 12.69 9.61
N ALA A 161 14.71 13.88 10.17
CA ALA A 161 13.89 14.35 11.29
C ALA A 161 12.51 14.83 10.80
N THR A 162 11.84 14.04 9.95
CA THR A 162 10.44 14.17 9.47
C THR A 162 9.99 12.92 8.67
N GLY A 163 10.65 11.76 8.88
CA GLY A 163 10.56 10.59 8.00
C GLY A 163 9.56 9.51 8.39
N LEU A 164 8.31 9.84 8.75
CA LEU A 164 7.24 8.83 8.75
C LEU A 164 6.57 8.80 7.37
N PRO A 165 6.75 7.73 6.56
CA PRO A 165 6.05 7.60 5.30
C PRO A 165 4.54 7.47 5.56
N TYR A 166 3.78 8.31 4.85
CA TYR A 166 2.33 8.49 4.87
C TYR A 166 1.52 7.19 5.11
N ASP A 167 0.62 7.19 6.10
CA ASP A 167 -0.28 6.08 6.44
C ASP A 167 -1.73 6.56 6.49
N PRO A 168 -2.56 6.29 5.47
CA PRO A 168 -3.91 6.81 5.39
C PRO A 168 -4.84 6.30 6.51
N ILE A 169 -4.59 5.10 7.05
CA ILE A 169 -5.42 4.55 8.14
C ILE A 169 -5.00 5.16 9.48
N TYR A 170 -3.69 5.30 9.74
CA TYR A 170 -3.19 5.86 11.00
C TYR A 170 -3.32 7.39 11.08
N ASP A 171 -3.18 8.11 9.96
CA ASP A 171 -3.40 9.55 9.91
C ASP A 171 -4.90 9.88 10.10
N GLN A 172 -5.82 9.00 9.68
CA GLN A 172 -7.25 9.09 9.99
C GLN A 172 -7.52 8.91 11.50
N TYR A 173 -6.89 7.93 12.16
CA TYR A 173 -7.01 7.78 13.61
C TYR A 173 -6.37 8.92 14.40
N ARG A 174 -5.27 9.52 13.90
CA ARG A 174 -4.63 10.70 14.50
C ARG A 174 -5.45 11.97 14.33
N ALA A 175 -6.04 12.20 13.16
CA ALA A 175 -6.90 13.36 12.90
C ALA A 175 -8.23 13.28 13.68
N ALA A 176 -8.80 12.07 13.84
CA ALA A 176 -10.04 11.87 14.58
C ALA A 176 -9.87 11.88 16.12
N ASN A 177 -8.70 11.51 16.64
CA ASN A 177 -8.46 11.40 18.10
C ASN A 177 -7.40 12.39 18.64
N GLY A 178 -6.86 13.27 17.80
CA GLY A 178 -5.81 14.22 18.17
C GLY A 178 -6.26 15.42 19.00
N SER A 179 -7.53 15.50 19.37
CA SER A 179 -8.09 16.58 20.16
C SER A 179 -8.57 16.11 21.54
N TYR A 180 -7.69 15.48 22.32
CA TYR A 180 -7.85 15.42 23.77
C TYR A 180 -6.50 15.46 24.52
N ARG A 181 -6.30 16.60 25.20
CA ARG A 181 -5.65 16.83 26.51
C ARG A 181 -4.11 16.77 26.58
N TYR A 182 -3.40 17.71 27.22
CA TYR A 182 -3.74 18.85 28.08
C TYR A 182 -2.80 20.01 27.76
#